data_AF-A0A964IZZ8-F1
#
_entry.id   AF-A0A964IZZ8-F1
#
_cell.length_a   1.000
_cell.length_b   1.000
_cell.length_c   1.000
_cell.angle_alpha   90.00
_cell.angle_beta   90.00
_cell.angle_gamma   90.00
#
_symmetry.space_group_name_H-M   'P 1'
#
loop_
_entity.id
_entity.type
_entity.pdbx_description
1 polymer ?
#
loop_
_entity_poly.entity_id
_entity_poly.type
_entity_poly.pdbx_seq_one_letter_code
_entity_poly.pdbx_strand_id
1 'polypeptide(L)'
;MFTAVMWLNHHAAFMRLRTTTAPFLWANFGVLLGAVVLPFPTRVLAEALQSSNRADERAAVALYAGIATLMGLSWTAFWFVIARDPKMWSNPDSAGVWHKALRRSVPGAFGYVVAGLLGVFVAPEIALGFFIALPLWRRRTGTLLARA
;
A
#
# COMPACT_ATOMS: atom_id res chain seq x y z
N MET A 1 -8.16 7.89 -8.90
CA MET A 1 -8.71 7.72 -7.53
C MET A 1 -7.67 7.20 -6.52
N PHE A 2 -6.88 6.17 -6.84
CA PHE A 2 -5.84 5.65 -5.95
C PHE A 2 -4.80 6.70 -5.50
N THR A 3 -4.30 7.51 -6.44
CA THR A 3 -3.32 8.58 -6.18
C THR A 3 -3.83 9.62 -5.18
N ALA A 4 -5.10 10.00 -5.26
CA ALA A 4 -5.72 10.95 -4.33
C ALA A 4 -5.83 10.38 -2.90
N VAL A 5 -6.24 9.12 -2.75
CA VAL A 5 -6.32 8.45 -1.44
C VAL A 5 -4.93 8.28 -0.82
N MET A 6 -3.93 7.93 -1.64
CA MET A 6 -2.54 7.84 -1.22
C MET A 6 -2.01 9.20 -0.73
N TRP A 7 -2.26 10.26 -1.50
CA TRP A 7 -1.88 11.63 -1.14
C TRP A 7 -2.55 12.11 0.16
N LEU A 8 -3.85 11.86 0.33
CA LEU A 8 -4.56 12.21 1.57
C LEU A 8 -3.97 11.50 2.80
N ASN A 9 -3.66 10.21 2.67
CA ASN A 9 -3.03 9.45 3.76
C ASN A 9 -1.61 9.97 4.07
N HIS A 10 -0.85 10.34 3.04
CA HIS A 10 0.47 10.92 3.18
C HIS A 10 0.41 12.28 3.89
N HIS A 11 -0.44 13.18 3.43
CA HIS A 11 -0.62 14.50 4.03
C HIS A 11 -1.09 14.41 5.48
N ALA A 12 -2.06 13.54 5.78
CA ALA A 12 -2.54 13.31 7.14
C ALA A 12 -1.45 12.76 8.09
N ALA A 13 -0.46 12.03 7.56
CA ALA A 13 0.68 11.58 8.34
C ALA A 13 1.63 12.76 8.66
N PHE A 14 1.97 13.57 7.65
CA PHE A 14 2.84 14.74 7.83
C PHE A 14 2.28 15.77 8.82
N MET A 15 0.96 15.97 8.84
CA MET A 15 0.30 16.87 9.81
C MET A 15 0.48 16.45 11.28
N ARG A 16 0.95 15.23 11.55
CA ARG A 16 1.19 14.72 12.92
C ARG A 16 2.66 14.76 13.31
N LEU A 17 3.55 15.10 12.37
CA LEU A 17 4.99 15.12 12.60
C LEU A 17 5.44 16.50 13.10
N ARG A 18 6.34 16.51 14.08
CA ARG A 18 7.02 17.71 14.59
C ARG A 18 8.35 17.94 13.88
N THR A 19 9.05 16.86 13.55
CA THR A 19 10.38 16.88 12.94
C THR A 19 10.48 15.77 11.91
N THR A 20 11.40 15.92 10.96
CA THR A 20 11.71 14.91 9.94
C THR A 20 13.16 14.46 10.10
N THR A 21 13.40 13.16 9.95
CA THR A 21 14.75 12.58 10.01
C THR A 21 15.18 12.04 8.63
N ALA A 22 16.48 11.86 8.41
CA ALA A 22 16.98 11.32 7.14
C ALA A 22 16.41 9.92 6.79
N PRO A 23 16.29 8.95 7.73
CA PRO A 23 15.64 7.67 7.44
C PRO A 23 14.18 7.82 7.01
N PHE A 24 13.46 8.80 7.56
CA PHE A 24 12.09 9.08 7.18
C PHE A 24 11.99 9.58 5.75
N LEU A 25 12.92 10.44 5.32
CA LEU A 25 12.96 10.95 3.94
C LEU A 25 13.20 9.83 2.92
N TRP A 26 14.05 8.84 3.24
CA TRP A 26 14.26 7.67 2.37
C TRP A 26 13.02 6.78 2.28
N ALA A 27 12.34 6.53 3.40
CA ALA A 27 11.09 5.77 3.38
C ALA A 27 9.98 6.52 2.60
N ASN A 28 9.90 7.84 2.77
CA ASN A 28 9.02 8.72 2.02
C ASN A 28 9.32 8.69 0.51
N PHE A 29 10.60 8.71 0.13
CA PHE A 29 11.01 8.60 -1.26
C PHE A 29 10.50 7.29 -1.89
N GLY A 30 10.60 6.17 -1.18
CA GLY A 30 10.05 4.89 -1.67
C GLY A 30 8.54 4.95 -1.95
N VAL A 31 7.77 5.63 -1.10
CA VAL A 31 6.33 5.84 -1.31
C VAL A 31 6.07 6.69 -2.56
N LEU A 32 6.80 7.79 -2.72
CA LEU A 32 6.66 8.68 -3.88
C LEU A 32 7.10 8.00 -5.18
N LEU A 33 8.19 7.23 -5.15
CA LEU A 33 8.64 6.44 -6.28
C LEU A 33 7.57 5.44 -6.70
N GLY A 34 7.01 4.70 -5.75
CA GLY A 34 5.88 3.82 -6.02
C GLY A 34 4.71 4.57 -6.65
N ALA A 35 4.40 5.78 -6.19
CA ALA A 35 3.26 6.55 -6.68
C ALA A 35 3.39 6.94 -8.15
N VAL A 36 4.62 7.25 -8.58
CA VAL A 36 4.93 7.61 -9.97
C VAL A 36 5.10 6.37 -10.85
N VAL A 37 5.62 5.26 -10.32
CA VAL A 37 5.86 4.04 -11.10
C VAL A 37 4.59 3.22 -11.30
N LEU A 38 3.68 3.14 -10.33
CA LEU A 38 2.50 2.27 -10.36
C LEU A 38 1.55 2.43 -11.58
N PRO A 39 1.37 3.62 -12.20
CA PRO A 39 0.58 3.77 -13.42
C PRO A 39 1.10 2.95 -14.61
N PHE A 40 2.42 2.79 -14.74
CA PHE A 40 3.03 2.01 -15.83
C PHE A 40 2.61 0.53 -15.82
N PRO A 41 2.84 -0.27 -14.75
CA PRO A 41 2.43 -1.67 -14.73
C PRO A 41 0.90 -1.82 -14.70
N THR A 42 0.15 -0.81 -14.24
CA THR A 42 -1.32 -0.82 -14.34
C THR A 42 -1.77 -0.82 -15.79
N ARG A 43 -1.12 -0.02 -16.65
CA ARG A 43 -1.39 -0.04 -18.09
C ARG A 43 -0.97 -1.36 -18.74
N VAL A 44 0.24 -1.85 -18.43
CA VAL A 44 0.75 -3.12 -18.97
C VAL A 44 -0.21 -4.27 -18.63
N LEU A 45 -0.72 -4.31 -17.40
CA LEU A 45 -1.73 -5.27 -16.98
C LEU A 45 -3.05 -5.11 -17.76
N ALA A 46 -3.53 -3.89 -17.95
CA ALA A 46 -4.76 -3.65 -18.71
C ALA A 46 -4.65 -4.05 -20.19
N GLU A 47 -3.48 -3.84 -20.81
CA GLU A 47 -3.19 -4.23 -22.18
C GLU A 47 -3.02 -5.76 -22.30
N ALA A 48 -2.32 -6.40 -21.37
CA ALA A 48 -2.13 -7.85 -21.36
C ALA A 48 -3.43 -8.63 -21.17
N LEU A 49 -4.36 -8.13 -20.36
CA LEU A 49 -5.70 -8.73 -20.20
C LEU A 49 -6.56 -8.67 -21.48
N GLN A 50 -6.17 -7.87 -22.48
CA GLN A 50 -6.86 -7.78 -23.77
C GLN A 50 -6.22 -8.65 -24.86
N SER A 51 -4.94 -9.02 -24.72
CA SER A 51 -4.18 -9.70 -25.78
C SER A 51 -4.50 -11.20 -25.92
N SER A 52 -5.33 -11.78 -25.04
CA SER A 52 -5.69 -13.21 -25.00
C SER A 52 -4.47 -14.17 -24.95
N ASN A 53 -3.28 -13.66 -24.64
CA ASN A 53 -2.05 -14.44 -24.49
C ASN A 53 -1.74 -14.66 -23.00
N ARG A 54 -1.89 -15.90 -22.55
CA ARG A 54 -1.66 -16.28 -21.14
C ARG A 54 -0.24 -16.01 -20.64
N ALA A 55 0.78 -16.02 -21.51
CA ALA A 55 2.15 -15.74 -21.09
C ALA A 55 2.32 -14.25 -20.74
N ASP A 56 1.77 -13.37 -21.57
CA ASP A 56 1.82 -11.92 -21.38
C ASP A 56 1.00 -11.49 -20.16
N GLU A 57 -0.17 -12.10 -19.96
CA GLU A 57 -1.01 -11.89 -18.77
C GLU A 57 -0.25 -12.20 -17.48
N ARG A 58 0.43 -13.36 -17.42
CA ARG A 58 1.22 -13.76 -16.24
C ARG A 58 2.38 -12.79 -15.97
N ALA A 59 3.10 -12.39 -17.01
CA ALA A 59 4.20 -11.44 -16.88
C ALA A 59 3.73 -10.07 -16.38
N ALA A 60 2.59 -9.58 -16.91
CA ALA A 60 2.00 -8.33 -16.50
C ALA A 60 1.47 -8.35 -15.05
N VAL A 61 0.84 -9.46 -14.64
CA VAL A 61 0.43 -9.69 -13.25
C VAL A 61 1.64 -9.70 -12.32
N ALA A 62 2.73 -10.39 -12.70
CA ALA A 62 3.96 -10.41 -11.92
C ALA A 62 4.58 -9.02 -11.74
N LEU A 63 4.63 -8.25 -12.81
CA LEU A 63 5.14 -6.88 -12.78
C LEU A 63 4.29 -5.99 -11.87
N TYR A 64 2.96 -6.02 -12.04
CA TYR A 64 2.03 -5.24 -11.21
C TYR A 64 2.14 -5.63 -9.73
N ALA A 65 2.14 -6.92 -9.43
CA ALA A 65 2.31 -7.47 -8.09
C ALA A 65 3.62 -7.03 -7.42
N GLY A 66 4.74 -7.07 -8.16
CA GLY A 66 6.04 -6.66 -7.67
C GLY A 66 6.09 -5.19 -7.29
N ILE A 67 5.61 -4.30 -8.18
CA ILE A 67 5.58 -2.86 -7.91
C ILE A 67 4.61 -2.52 -6.77
N ALA A 68 3.42 -3.14 -6.73
CA ALA A 68 2.47 -2.95 -5.65
C ALA A 68 3.02 -3.42 -4.29
N THR A 69 3.80 -4.50 -4.29
CA THR A 69 4.51 -5.01 -3.11
C THR A 69 5.56 -4.01 -2.63
N LEU A 70 6.42 -3.51 -3.51
CA LEU A 70 7.44 -2.50 -3.16
C LEU A 70 6.82 -1.22 -2.60
N MET A 71 5.67 -0.80 -3.15
CA MET A 71 4.88 0.29 -2.62
C MET A 71 4.38 -0.01 -1.19
N GLY A 72 3.83 -1.21 -0.95
CA GLY A 72 3.39 -1.64 0.38
C GLY A 72 4.52 -1.70 1.41
N LEU A 73 5.70 -2.18 1.01
CA LEU A 73 6.90 -2.20 1.86
C LEU A 73 7.38 -0.80 2.20
N SER A 74 7.36 0.12 1.23
CA SER A 74 7.73 1.52 1.43
C SER A 74 6.80 2.21 2.44
N TRP A 75 5.49 1.96 2.35
CA TRP A 75 4.54 2.41 3.38
C TRP A 75 4.80 1.79 4.75
N THR A 76 5.16 0.51 4.80
CA THR A 76 5.49 -0.16 6.06
C THR A 76 6.74 0.45 6.71
N ALA A 77 7.79 0.70 5.92
CA ALA A 77 9.00 1.38 6.36
C ALA A 77 8.69 2.81 6.83
N PHE A 78 7.86 3.55 6.10
CA PHE A 78 7.44 4.92 6.45
C PHE A 78 6.84 4.96 7.86
N TRP A 79 5.87 4.08 8.14
CA TRP A 79 5.25 4.01 9.46
C TRP A 79 6.18 3.47 10.54
N PHE A 80 7.05 2.50 10.21
CA PHE A 80 8.02 1.95 11.14
C PHE A 80 9.04 2.99 11.61
N VAL A 81 9.57 3.80 10.70
CA VAL A 81 10.53 4.85 11.03
C VAL A 81 9.92 5.92 11.93
N ILE A 82 8.70 6.38 11.61
CA ILE A 82 7.98 7.35 12.46
C ILE A 82 7.69 6.75 13.85
N ALA A 83 7.29 5.48 13.90
CA ALA A 83 6.94 4.81 15.15
C ALA A 83 8.13 4.60 16.09
N ARG A 84 9.32 4.35 15.53
CA ARG A 84 10.53 4.08 16.31
C ARG A 84 11.09 5.34 16.98
N ASP A 85 10.72 6.53 16.51
CA ASP A 85 11.22 7.79 17.06
C ASP A 85 10.09 8.62 17.69
N PRO A 86 9.89 8.53 19.02
CA PRO A 86 8.91 9.33 19.75
C PRO A 86 9.05 10.84 19.53
N LYS A 87 10.27 11.33 19.22
CA LYS A 87 10.55 12.75 19.04
C LYS A 87 9.98 13.31 17.73
N MET A 88 9.64 12.44 16.77
CA MET A 88 9.00 12.85 15.52
C MET A 88 7.53 13.22 15.71
N TRP A 89 6.88 12.83 16.81
CA TRP A 89 5.46 13.11 17.04
C TRP A 89 5.24 14.52 17.61
N SER A 90 4.24 15.22 17.07
CA SER A 90 3.81 16.55 17.55
C SER A 90 3.11 16.52 18.90
N ASN A 91 2.40 15.43 19.22
CA ASN A 91 1.74 15.23 20.52
C ASN A 91 2.15 13.85 21.10
N PRO A 92 2.62 13.76 22.36
CA PRO A 92 2.96 12.50 23.04
C PRO A 92 1.84 11.44 23.04
N ASP A 93 0.56 11.85 23.10
CA ASP A 93 -0.60 10.94 23.07
C ASP A 93 -0.83 10.30 21.70
N SER A 94 -0.15 10.82 20.66
CA SER A 94 -0.20 10.28 19.29
C SER A 94 0.44 8.90 19.18
N ALA A 95 1.25 8.48 20.16
CA ALA A 95 1.82 7.14 20.22
C ALA A 95 0.74 6.04 20.28
N GLY A 96 -0.45 6.31 20.81
CA GLY A 96 -1.59 5.37 20.77
C GLY A 96 -2.17 5.18 19.36
N VAL A 97 -2.01 6.19 18.48
CA VAL A 97 -2.43 6.16 17.07
C VAL A 97 -1.54 5.23 16.25
N TRP A 98 -0.30 4.96 16.70
CA TRP A 98 0.63 4.03 16.04
C TRP A 98 0.09 2.61 15.93
N HIS A 99 -0.44 2.00 17.01
CA HIS A 99 -0.96 0.63 16.94
C HIS A 99 -2.09 0.50 15.90
N LYS A 100 -2.95 1.52 15.80
CA LYS A 100 -4.03 1.57 14.80
C LYS A 100 -3.47 1.78 13.39
N ALA A 101 -2.44 2.61 13.21
CA ALA A 101 -1.79 2.84 11.92
C ALA A 101 -1.03 1.60 11.42
N LEU A 102 -0.23 0.96 12.28
CA LEU A 102 0.51 -0.26 11.95
C LEU A 102 -0.44 -1.44 11.66
N ARG A 103 -1.47 -1.66 12.50
CA ARG A 103 -2.52 -2.66 12.23
C ARG A 103 -3.27 -2.40 10.92
N ARG A 104 -3.27 -1.16 10.41
CA ARG A 104 -3.95 -0.80 9.16
C ARG A 104 -3.01 -0.82 7.95
N SER A 105 -1.72 -0.62 8.14
CA SER A 105 -0.71 -0.65 7.06
C SER A 105 -0.21 -2.07 6.78
N VAL A 106 0.03 -2.87 7.83
CA VAL A 106 0.61 -4.22 7.73
C VAL A 106 -0.27 -5.19 6.92
N PRO A 107 -1.60 -5.30 7.12
CA PRO A 107 -2.42 -6.22 6.33
C PRO A 107 -2.55 -5.83 4.86
N GLY A 108 -2.31 -4.55 4.55
CA GLY A 108 -2.35 -4.04 3.17
C GLY A 108 -1.10 -4.46 2.41
N ALA A 109 0.07 -4.18 2.98
CA ALA A 109 1.34 -4.63 2.43
C ALA A 109 1.41 -6.16 2.29
N PHE A 110 0.97 -6.89 3.32
CA PHE A 110 0.90 -8.36 3.27
C PHE A 110 -0.13 -8.87 2.27
N GLY A 111 -1.29 -8.21 2.16
CA GLY A 111 -2.33 -8.56 1.19
C GLY A 111 -1.88 -8.40 -0.27
N TYR A 112 -1.11 -7.35 -0.58
CA TYR A 112 -0.54 -7.15 -1.92
C TYR A 112 0.56 -8.18 -2.25
N VAL A 113 1.40 -8.54 -1.28
CA VAL A 113 2.40 -9.61 -1.42
C VAL A 113 1.72 -10.96 -1.69
N VAL A 114 0.71 -11.32 -0.89
CA VAL A 114 0.00 -12.60 -1.02
C VAL A 114 -0.81 -12.66 -2.32
N ALA A 115 -1.53 -11.58 -2.67
CA ALA A 115 -2.27 -11.51 -3.93
C ALA A 115 -1.33 -11.58 -5.15
N GLY A 116 -0.15 -10.97 -5.04
CA GLY A 116 0.89 -11.05 -6.05
C GLY A 116 1.44 -12.46 -6.26
N LEU A 117 1.80 -13.13 -5.17
CA LEU A 117 2.28 -14.51 -5.21
C LEU A 117 1.20 -15.47 -5.74
N LEU A 118 -0.06 -15.30 -5.32
CA LEU A 118 -1.17 -16.12 -5.81
C LEU A 118 -1.48 -15.85 -7.30
N GLY A 119 -1.37 -14.60 -7.76
CA GLY A 119 -1.59 -14.25 -9.17
C GLY A 119 -0.52 -14.77 -10.11
N VAL A 120 0.74 -14.76 -9.67
CA VAL A 120 1.88 -15.25 -10.46
C VAL A 120 1.94 -16.78 -10.50
N PHE A 121 1.71 -17.44 -9.37
CA PHE A 121 1.94 -18.88 -9.23
C PHE A 121 0.69 -19.75 -9.32
N VAL A 122 -0.52 -19.19 -9.15
CA VAL A 122 -1.76 -19.99 -9.12
C VAL A 122 -2.67 -19.67 -10.30
N ALA A 123 -3.24 -18.48 -10.35
CA ALA A 123 -4.14 -18.05 -11.42
C ALA A 123 -4.34 -16.52 -11.39
N PRO A 124 -4.19 -15.81 -12.54
CA PRO A 124 -4.34 -14.36 -12.60
C PRO A 124 -5.74 -13.88 -12.18
N GLU A 125 -6.77 -14.71 -12.34
CA GLU A 125 -8.16 -14.42 -11.95
C GLU A 125 -8.35 -14.32 -10.42
N ILE A 126 -7.55 -15.08 -9.65
CA ILE A 126 -7.60 -15.06 -8.18
C ILE A 126 -7.02 -13.76 -7.62
N ALA A 127 -5.95 -13.24 -8.26
CA ALA A 127 -5.36 -11.96 -7.88
C ALA A 127 -6.30 -10.79 -8.13
N LEU A 128 -7.03 -10.80 -9.25
CA LEU A 128 -8.07 -9.83 -9.55
C LEU A 128 -9.19 -9.84 -8.50
N GLY A 129 -9.63 -11.03 -8.07
CA GLY A 129 -10.58 -11.19 -6.98
C GLY A 129 -10.08 -10.59 -5.65
N PHE A 130 -8.80 -10.81 -5.31
CA PHE A 130 -8.18 -10.23 -4.12
C PHE A 130 -8.03 -8.71 -4.19
N PHE A 131 -7.66 -8.15 -5.35
CA PHE A 131 -7.53 -6.71 -5.53
C PHE A 131 -8.86 -5.95 -5.37
N ILE A 132 -9.99 -6.59 -5.67
CA ILE A 132 -11.34 -6.03 -5.47
C ILE A 132 -11.83 -6.26 -4.03
N ALA A 133 -11.53 -7.41 -3.43
CA ALA A 133 -12.04 -7.79 -2.10
C ALA A 133 -11.37 -7.02 -0.94
N LEU A 134 -10.05 -6.78 -1.01
CA LEU A 134 -9.28 -6.10 0.05
C LEU A 134 -9.78 -4.67 0.37
N PRO A 135 -10.04 -3.80 -0.63
CA PRO A 135 -10.62 -2.48 -0.39
C PRO A 135 -12.03 -2.53 0.20
N LEU A 136 -12.87 -3.46 -0.26
CA LEU A 136 -14.25 -3.62 0.21
C LEU A 136 -14.33 -4.11 1.65
N TRP A 137 -13.48 -5.07 2.02
CA TRP A 137 -13.36 -5.54 3.40
C TRP A 137 -12.93 -4.40 4.33
N ARG A 138 -11.89 -3.63 3.95
CA ARG A 138 -11.43 -2.46 4.72
C ARG A 138 -12.49 -1.39 4.92
N ARG A 139 -13.36 -1.16 3.93
CA ARG A 139 -14.50 -0.25 4.07
C ARG A 139 -15.49 -0.74 5.13
N ARG A 140 -15.84 -2.04 5.10
CA ARG A 140 -16.82 -2.63 6.03
C ARG A 140 -16.31 -2.69 7.48
N THR A 141 -15.06 -3.06 7.71
CA THR A 141 -14.47 -3.06 9.06
C THR A 141 -14.32 -1.64 9.63
N GLY A 142 -14.12 -0.63 8.78
CA GLY A 142 -14.09 0.77 9.20
C GLY A 142 -15.44 1.30 9.70
N THR A 143 -16.55 0.85 9.10
CA THR A 143 -17.90 1.30 9.49
C THR A 143 -18.45 0.60 10.73
N LEU A 144 -18.02 -0.63 11.04
CA LEU A 144 -18.49 -1.37 12.20
C LEU A 144 -17.91 -0.85 13.53
N LEU A 145 -16.69 -0.30 13.51
CA LEU A 145 -16.04 0.31 14.68
C LEU A 145 -16.42 1.78 14.91
N ALA A 146 -17.13 2.41 13.98
CA ALA A 146 -17.65 3.78 14.14
C ALA A 146 -19.08 3.81 14.72
N ARG A 147 -19.70 2.63 14.88
CA ARG A 147 -21.07 2.45 15.39
C ARG A 147 -21.12 1.73 16.74
N ALA A 148 -19.98 1.36 17.31
CA ALA A 148 -19.81 0.79 18.64
C ALA A 148 -19.05 1.79 19.51
#